data_AF-A0A1B6KF57-F1
#
_entry.id   AF-A0A1B6KF57-F1
#
_cell.length_a   1.000
_cell.length_b   1.000
_cell.length_c   1.000
_cell.angle_alpha   90.00
_cell.angle_beta   90.00
_cell.angle_gamma   90.00
#
_symmetry.space_group_name_H-M   'P 1'
#
loop_
_entity.id
_entity.type
_entity.pdbx_description
1 polymer ?
#
loop_
_entity_poly.entity_id
_entity_poly.type
_entity_poly.pdbx_seq_one_letter_code
_entity_poly.pdbx_strand_id
1 'polypeptide(L)'
;PGSRRVDVQSNQNYTSKGSTEPGVFQRIASHQFSEEENPKEKSEDTNSTTPVPTALPTFPPFPPVKVPEEVTCIATANSDNSSTIIVLNTKNEPVNVTIVDETVGSINTVVAAQTINTFVYWPNN
;
A
#
# COMPACT_ATOMS: atom_id res chain seq x y z
N PRO A 1 4.78 19.63 14.77
CA PRO A 1 4.70 18.36 15.54
C PRO A 1 4.00 17.26 14.74
N GLY A 2 4.60 16.22 14.15
CA GLY A 2 5.96 15.78 13.89
C GLY A 2 5.77 14.51 13.04
N SER A 3 6.30 14.47 11.81
CA SER A 3 6.04 13.38 10.87
C SER A 3 6.81 12.13 11.31
N ARG A 4 6.10 11.01 11.56
CA ARG A 4 6.72 9.73 11.90
C ARG A 4 6.92 8.95 10.60
N ARG A 5 8.17 8.70 10.22
CA ARG A 5 8.52 7.78 9.13
C ARG A 5 8.62 6.38 9.72
N VAL A 6 8.01 5.41 9.05
CA VAL A 6 8.10 3.99 9.39
C VAL A 6 8.99 3.35 8.33
N ASP A 7 10.18 2.91 8.73
CA ASP A 7 11.07 2.15 7.86
C ASP A 7 10.73 0.65 7.98
N VAL A 8 10.37 0.03 6.86
CA VAL A 8 10.11 -1.41 6.78
C VAL A 8 11.36 -2.09 6.25
N GLN A 9 12.05 -2.85 7.10
CA GLN A 9 13.13 -3.73 6.65
C GLN A 9 12.53 -5.06 6.18
N SER A 10 12.56 -5.31 4.86
CA SER A 10 12.27 -6.64 4.31
C SER A 10 13.56 -7.45 4.23
N ASN A 11 13.65 -8.51 5.02
CA ASN A 11 14.75 -9.47 4.93
C ASN A 11 14.35 -10.59 3.95
N GLN A 12 14.13 -10.23 2.67
CA GLN A 12 13.84 -11.22 1.63
C GLN A 12 15.15 -11.87 1.17
N ASN A 13 15.48 -12.99 1.80
CA ASN A 13 16.58 -13.85 1.41
C ASN A 13 16.15 -14.66 0.17
N TYR A 14 16.15 -14.02 -1.01
CA TYR A 14 15.99 -14.72 -2.28
C TYR A 14 17.37 -14.94 -2.90
N THR A 15 17.90 -16.14 -2.73
CA THR A 15 19.10 -16.60 -3.43
C THR A 15 18.75 -16.80 -4.91
N SER A 16 18.95 -15.78 -5.76
CA SER A 16 18.94 -16.00 -7.21
C SER A 16 20.24 -16.68 -7.61
N LYS A 17 20.15 -17.98 -7.92
CA LYS A 17 21.25 -18.69 -8.58
C LYS A 17 21.31 -18.22 -10.03
N GLY A 18 22.27 -17.33 -10.30
CA GLY A 18 23.07 -17.24 -11.54
C GLY A 18 22.36 -17.06 -12.88
N SER A 19 22.42 -15.85 -13.42
CA SER A 19 22.96 -15.61 -14.77
C SER A 19 23.39 -14.15 -14.88
N THR A 20 24.66 -13.97 -15.21
CA THR A 20 25.47 -12.76 -15.24
C THR A 20 24.97 -11.73 -16.27
N GLU A 21 24.78 -10.47 -15.87
CA GLU A 21 25.24 -9.29 -16.62
C GLU A 21 25.31 -8.07 -15.66
N PRO A 22 26.48 -7.40 -15.49
CA PRO A 22 26.67 -6.34 -14.51
C PRO A 22 26.53 -4.93 -15.11
N GLY A 23 25.81 -4.06 -14.40
CA GLY A 23 25.62 -2.64 -14.72
C GLY A 23 24.13 -2.37 -14.80
N VAL A 24 23.48 -1.64 -13.89
CA VAL A 24 23.71 -0.22 -13.64
C VAL A 24 23.24 0.08 -12.21
N PHE A 25 24.15 0.08 -11.25
CA PHE A 25 23.92 0.78 -9.98
C PHE A 25 25.08 1.76 -9.79
N GLN A 26 24.73 2.98 -9.41
CA GLN A 26 25.60 4.13 -9.14
C GLN A 26 26.14 4.88 -10.35
N ARG A 27 25.52 6.03 -10.64
CA ARG A 27 26.20 7.34 -10.72
C ARG A 27 25.24 8.40 -11.25
N ILE A 28 24.40 8.99 -10.40
CA ILE A 28 23.97 10.39 -10.62
C ILE A 28 23.76 11.03 -9.24
N ALA A 29 24.86 11.21 -8.50
CA ALA A 29 24.90 12.05 -7.31
C ALA A 29 26.21 12.85 -7.33
N SER A 30 26.27 13.83 -8.23
CA SER A 30 27.21 14.95 -8.15
C SER A 30 26.79 16.02 -9.15
N HIS A 31 25.95 16.95 -8.68
CA HIS A 31 25.89 18.29 -9.23
C HIS A 31 27.29 18.91 -9.14
N GLN A 32 27.84 19.37 -10.26
CA GLN A 32 28.87 20.39 -10.25
C GLN A 32 28.49 21.48 -11.26
N PHE A 33 28.20 22.65 -10.70
CA PHE A 33 28.23 23.93 -11.39
C PHE A 33 29.63 24.17 -11.95
N SER A 34 29.72 24.62 -13.20
CA SER A 34 30.83 25.46 -13.66
C SER A 34 30.26 26.39 -14.73
N GLU A 35 30.13 27.66 -14.33
CA GLU A 35 30.09 28.80 -15.24
C GLU A 35 31.46 28.88 -15.95
N GLU A 36 31.46 29.04 -17.27
CA GLU A 36 32.56 29.73 -17.93
C GLU A 36 32.06 30.49 -19.17
N GLU A 37 32.71 31.62 -19.36
CA GLU A 37 32.36 32.83 -20.10
C GLU A 37 32.27 32.67 -21.64
N ASN A 38 31.39 33.48 -22.25
CA ASN A 38 31.31 33.83 -23.68
C ASN A 38 32.58 34.66 -24.11
N PRO A 39 32.96 34.91 -25.40
CA PRO A 39 32.05 35.47 -26.42
C PRO A 39 32.33 35.22 -27.94
N LYS A 40 31.26 35.47 -28.74
CA LYS A 40 31.19 35.92 -30.16
C LYS A 40 31.49 34.92 -31.30
N GLU A 41 30.47 34.67 -32.13
CA GLU A 41 30.30 35.17 -33.52
C GLU A 41 28.94 34.67 -34.07
N LYS A 42 28.02 35.59 -34.38
CA LYS A 42 27.65 36.07 -35.74
C LYS A 42 26.51 35.25 -36.37
N SER A 43 25.31 35.82 -36.19
CA SER A 43 24.09 35.76 -37.01
C SER A 43 24.02 34.79 -38.19
N GLU A 44 23.01 33.91 -38.18
CA GLU A 44 22.18 33.60 -39.36
C GLU A 44 20.83 33.02 -38.93
N ASP A 45 19.76 33.57 -39.52
CA ASP A 45 18.37 33.18 -39.33
C ASP A 45 18.13 31.72 -39.70
N THR A 46 17.43 30.95 -38.85
CA THR A 46 16.56 29.86 -39.31
C THR A 46 15.57 29.44 -38.22
N ASN A 47 14.31 29.79 -38.46
CA ASN A 47 13.11 29.03 -38.11
C ASN A 47 12.94 28.59 -36.64
N SER A 48 12.33 29.48 -35.83
CA SER A 48 11.84 29.18 -34.48
C SER A 48 10.78 28.08 -34.51
N THR A 49 11.24 26.82 -34.45
CA THR A 49 10.38 25.68 -34.08
C THR A 49 10.34 25.66 -32.57
N THR A 50 9.19 26.02 -31.99
CA THR A 50 8.94 25.91 -30.55
C THR A 50 9.27 24.48 -30.11
N PRO A 51 10.13 24.26 -29.11
CA PRO A 51 10.39 22.91 -28.62
C PRO A 51 9.09 22.38 -28.00
N VAL A 52 8.49 21.39 -28.66
CA VAL A 52 7.35 20.66 -28.11
C VAL A 52 7.85 19.98 -26.82
N PRO A 53 7.24 20.24 -25.65
CA PRO A 53 7.64 19.56 -24.42
C PRO A 53 7.44 18.07 -24.62
N THR A 54 8.54 17.33 -24.56
CA THR A 54 8.56 15.88 -24.71
C THR A 54 7.74 15.29 -23.58
N ALA A 55 6.66 14.58 -23.91
CA ALA A 55 5.77 13.99 -22.92
C ALA A 55 6.61 13.13 -21.96
N LEU A 56 6.49 13.40 -20.65
CA LEU A 56 7.14 12.62 -19.61
C LEU A 56 6.72 11.15 -19.79
N PRO A 57 7.65 10.17 -19.73
CA PRO A 57 7.30 8.76 -19.91
C PRO A 57 6.23 8.37 -18.89
N THR A 58 5.03 8.06 -19.38
CA THR A 58 3.94 7.55 -18.55
C THR A 58 4.19 6.08 -18.29
N PHE A 59 4.37 5.71 -17.02
CA PHE A 59 4.35 4.31 -16.62
C PHE A 59 2.98 3.72 -16.97
N PRO A 60 2.92 2.47 -17.46
CA PRO A 60 1.64 1.81 -17.70
C PRO A 60 0.85 1.76 -16.38
N PRO A 61 -0.49 1.94 -16.42
CA PRO A 61 -1.30 1.85 -15.22
C PRO A 61 -1.13 0.46 -14.60
N PHE A 62 -1.00 0.41 -13.28
CA PHE A 62 -0.97 -0.86 -12.56
C PHE A 62 -2.29 -1.62 -12.85
N PRO A 63 -2.23 -2.93 -13.12
CA PRO A 63 -3.45 -3.72 -13.29
C PRO A 63 -4.27 -3.66 -12.00
N PRO A 64 -5.61 -3.65 -12.10
CA PRO A 64 -6.47 -3.64 -10.92
C PRO A 64 -6.21 -4.90 -10.08
N VAL A 65 -5.86 -4.70 -8.81
CA VAL A 65 -5.72 -5.79 -7.84
C VAL A 65 -7.13 -6.24 -7.45
N LYS A 66 -7.51 -7.47 -7.82
CA LYS A 66 -8.75 -8.09 -7.34
C LYS A 66 -8.53 -8.59 -5.91
N VAL A 67 -9.08 -7.89 -4.94
CA VAL A 67 -9.18 -8.37 -3.56
C VAL A 67 -10.34 -9.38 -3.49
N PRO A 68 -10.16 -10.57 -2.88
CA PRO A 68 -11.27 -11.49 -2.65
C PRO A 68 -12.39 -10.79 -1.86
N GLU A 69 -13.63 -10.95 -2.31
CA GLU A 69 -14.81 -10.43 -1.61
C GLU A 69 -15.38 -11.51 -0.70
N GLU A 70 -14.89 -11.54 0.53
CA GLU A 70 -15.22 -12.56 1.52
C GLU A 70 -15.46 -11.95 2.90
N VAL A 71 -16.12 -12.72 3.75
CA VAL A 71 -16.26 -12.42 5.17
C VAL A 71 -15.63 -13.59 5.92
N THR A 72 -14.60 -13.29 6.70
CA THR A 72 -13.89 -14.30 7.50
C THR A 72 -13.97 -13.92 8.97
N CYS A 73 -13.99 -14.93 9.84
CA CYS A 73 -14.03 -14.70 11.28
C CYS A 73 -13.21 -15.72 12.06
N ILE A 74 -12.78 -15.30 13.24
CA ILE A 74 -12.18 -16.17 14.25
C ILE A 74 -12.84 -15.86 15.59
N ALA A 75 -13.06 -16.91 16.39
CA ALA A 75 -13.64 -16.81 17.73
C ALA A 75 -12.73 -17.53 18.73
N THR A 76 -12.59 -16.97 19.92
CA THR A 76 -11.78 -17.55 21.00
C THR A 76 -12.40 -17.25 22.36
N ALA A 77 -12.26 -18.20 23.29
CA ALA A 77 -12.60 -18.03 24.68
C ALA A 77 -11.35 -17.57 25.45
N ASN A 78 -11.50 -16.54 26.25
CA ASN A 78 -10.43 -15.97 27.07
C ASN A 78 -10.42 -16.61 28.47
N SER A 79 -9.28 -16.49 29.16
CA SER A 79 -9.11 -17.05 30.50
C SER A 79 -9.92 -16.34 31.59
N ASP A 80 -10.45 -15.16 31.31
CA ASP A 80 -11.31 -14.37 32.21
C ASP A 80 -12.82 -14.63 32.00
N ASN A 81 -13.14 -15.74 31.31
CA ASN A 81 -14.49 -16.13 30.89
C ASN A 81 -15.16 -15.18 29.88
N SER A 82 -14.42 -14.23 29.29
CA SER A 82 -14.93 -13.48 28.12
C SER A 82 -14.75 -14.27 26.83
N SER A 83 -15.50 -13.89 25.80
CA SER A 83 -15.34 -14.39 24.44
C SER A 83 -14.89 -13.24 23.54
N THR A 84 -13.97 -13.52 22.62
CA THR A 84 -13.50 -12.56 21.60
C THR A 84 -13.77 -13.09 20.21
N ILE A 85 -14.37 -12.26 19.36
CA ILE A 85 -14.65 -12.57 17.96
C ILE A 85 -14.07 -11.46 17.10
N ILE A 86 -13.29 -11.83 16.10
CA ILE A 86 -12.75 -10.91 15.11
C ILE A 86 -13.39 -11.24 13.78
N VAL A 87 -13.96 -10.23 13.12
CA VAL A 87 -14.63 -10.35 11.82
C VAL A 87 -13.94 -9.43 10.83
N LEU A 88 -13.48 -9.98 9.72
CA LEU A 88 -12.97 -9.27 8.57
C LEU A 88 -14.02 -9.30 7.46
N ASN A 89 -14.46 -8.12 7.03
CA ASN A 89 -15.31 -7.96 5.84
C ASN A 89 -14.47 -7.32 4.73
N THR A 90 -14.05 -8.10 3.73
CA THR A 90 -13.35 -7.55 2.55
C THR A 90 -14.30 -7.14 1.43
N LYS A 91 -15.62 -7.30 1.61
CA LYS A 91 -16.61 -6.85 0.62
C LYS A 91 -16.68 -5.33 0.55
N ASN A 92 -17.17 -4.86 -0.59
CA ASN A 92 -17.44 -3.45 -0.87
C ASN A 92 -18.77 -2.94 -0.27
N GLU A 93 -19.48 -3.78 0.47
CA GLU A 93 -20.76 -3.48 1.11
C GLU A 93 -20.77 -3.88 2.59
N PRO A 94 -21.59 -3.19 3.43
CA PRO A 94 -21.79 -3.61 4.81
C PRO A 94 -22.50 -4.96 4.90
N VAL A 95 -22.14 -5.78 5.89
CA VAL A 95 -22.68 -7.12 6.10
C VAL A 95 -23.31 -7.24 7.48
N ASN A 96 -24.52 -7.79 7.55
CA ASN A 96 -25.15 -8.17 8.81
C ASN A 96 -24.51 -9.47 9.33
N VAL A 97 -23.97 -9.40 10.54
CA VAL A 97 -23.32 -10.52 11.22
C VAL A 97 -24.13 -10.86 12.45
N THR A 98 -24.46 -12.14 12.60
CA THR A 98 -25.09 -12.69 13.79
C THR A 98 -24.08 -13.59 14.50
N ILE A 99 -23.70 -13.19 15.70
CA ILE A 99 -22.88 -13.98 16.62
C ILE A 99 -23.85 -14.78 17.49
N VAL A 100 -23.70 -16.10 17.54
CA VAL A 100 -24.54 -16.99 18.35
C VAL A 100 -23.66 -17.68 19.39
N ASP A 101 -24.06 -17.57 20.65
CA ASP A 101 -23.37 -18.17 21.79
C ASP A 101 -24.42 -18.64 22.80
N GLU A 102 -24.27 -19.87 23.31
CA GLU A 102 -25.24 -20.50 24.22
C GLU A 102 -25.42 -19.74 25.54
N THR A 103 -24.42 -18.94 25.94
CA THR A 103 -24.39 -18.25 27.23
C THR A 103 -24.96 -16.84 27.21
N VAL A 104 -25.01 -16.21 26.03
CA VAL A 104 -25.52 -14.83 25.87
C VAL A 104 -26.66 -14.71 24.85
N GLY A 105 -26.93 -15.77 24.09
CA GLY A 105 -27.88 -15.76 22.99
C GLY A 105 -27.27 -15.23 21.69
N SER A 106 -28.04 -14.41 20.96
CA SER A 106 -27.64 -13.90 19.64
C SER A 106 -27.35 -12.40 19.67
N ILE A 107 -26.18 -12.01 19.19
CA ILE A 107 -25.77 -10.62 19.02
C ILE A 107 -25.81 -10.29 17.52
N ASN A 108 -26.69 -9.35 17.14
CA ASN A 108 -26.83 -8.89 15.76
C ASN A 108 -26.11 -7.55 15.58
N THR A 109 -25.21 -7.48 14.60
CA THR A 109 -24.43 -6.27 14.32
C THR A 109 -24.20 -6.11 12.82
N VAL A 110 -23.91 -4.87 12.40
CA VAL A 110 -23.52 -4.56 11.04
C VAL A 110 -22.01 -4.31 11.01
N VAL A 111 -21.28 -5.03 10.16
CA VAL A 111 -19.85 -4.82 9.90
C VAL A 111 -19.72 -4.04 8.60
N ALA A 112 -19.04 -2.90 8.63
CA ALA A 112 -18.90 -2.03 7.46
C ALA A 112 -18.07 -2.68 6.34
N ALA A 113 -18.20 -2.17 5.12
CA ALA A 113 -17.40 -2.58 3.97
C ALA A 113 -15.90 -2.38 4.25
N GLN A 114 -15.05 -3.32 3.84
CA GLN A 114 -13.59 -3.22 3.95
C GLN A 114 -13.08 -2.91 5.38
N THR A 115 -13.70 -3.53 6.40
CA THR A 115 -13.33 -3.30 7.80
C THR A 115 -13.01 -4.58 8.56
N ILE A 116 -12.28 -4.41 9.66
CA ILE A 116 -12.06 -5.43 10.69
C ILE A 116 -12.68 -4.94 11.99
N ASN A 117 -13.57 -5.76 12.56
CA ASN A 117 -14.22 -5.48 13.83
C ASN A 117 -13.83 -6.55 14.86
N THR A 118 -13.63 -6.13 16.10
CA THR A 118 -13.39 -7.03 17.24
C THR A 118 -14.51 -6.86 18.25
N PHE A 119 -15.15 -7.95 18.62
CA PHE A 119 -16.23 -8.02 19.60
C PHE A 119 -15.71 -8.76 20.83
N VAL A 120 -15.89 -8.17 22.00
CA VAL A 120 -15.56 -8.80 23.29
C VAL A 120 -16.79 -8.73 24.17
N TYR A 121 -17.21 -9.86 24.74
CA TYR A 121 -18.40 -9.94 25.58
C TYR A 121 -18.22 -10.99 26.69
N TRP A 122 -19.06 -10.91 27.72
CA TRP A 122 -19.10 -11.84 28.85
C TRP A 122 -20.43 -12.60 28.89
N PRO A 123 -20.45 -13.85 29.38
CA PRO A 123 -21.66 -14.62 29.61
C PRO A 123 -22.62 -13.92 30.58
N ASN A 124 -23.92 -14.05 30.33
CA ASN A 124 -24.95 -13.63 31.27
C ASN A 124 -25.12 -14.76 32.30
N ASN A 125 -24.54 -14.62 33.49
CA ASN A 125 -24.75 -15.56 34.59
C ASN A 125 -26.24 -15.70 34.96
#